data_AF-A0A1I7ANF1-F1
#
_entry.id   AF-A0A1I7ANF1-F1
#
_cell.length_a   1.000
_cell.length_b   1.000
_cell.length_c   1.000
_cell.angle_alpha   90.00
_cell.angle_beta   90.00
_cell.angle_gamma   90.00
#
_symmetry.space_group_name_H-M   'P 1'
#
loop_
_entity.id
_entity.type
_entity.pdbx_description
1 polymer ?
#
loop_
_entity_poly.entity_id
_entity_poly.type
_entity_poly.pdbx_seq_one_letter_code
_entity_poly.pdbx_strand_id
1 'polypeptide(L)'
;MKKLLTISLLVLLSACGGKESETTSRSENILENLTYSVDTVVVDPGEEIINLKYGLSSSSMSPDQQKLYKFDGNTMQLQEINLDKLALTASFPFEKEGPNGVGPFGNTLTSLRDELFLFSGHNRIGKFSKTGELSQDFDYTIDELLEGEKAKGHMLSQFAYLEGNQLGFFLETNFFDPVFNLVLVNFEEENSKVIDLPEMDITHDYRVVTDDNGYKVSITQEVNVQTINSKAYVSNTVSSGIYRYDPELDTLQYITFPLTLTATQKTRKIKNEVSSAEERKEQTALINSEVRFNELLWDDKSNQFFRFSSILIPSNSEEPSKKSEVFLSAFDSQLNLIGEKKLEELFTVPENAFFKDGKLYSYVNVGDELGFAVFTFNF
;
A
#
# COMPACT_ATOMS: atom_id res chain seq x y z
N MET A 1 30.23 -51.97 36.85
CA MET A 1 30.72 -51.50 38.16
C MET A 1 31.09 -50.03 38.05
N LYS A 2 30.85 -49.30 39.14
CA LYS A 2 31.03 -47.86 39.29
C LYS A 2 32.49 -47.41 39.09
N LYS A 3 32.62 -46.18 38.57
CA LYS A 3 33.41 -45.04 39.11
C LYS A 3 34.84 -44.73 38.59
N LEU A 4 35.03 -43.41 38.45
CA LEU A 4 36.23 -42.55 38.40
C LEU A 4 37.06 -42.60 37.09
N LEU A 5 37.23 -41.52 36.30
CA LEU A 5 37.56 -40.10 36.55
C LEU A 5 39.03 -39.90 36.95
N THR A 6 39.84 -39.52 35.96
CA THR A 6 41.14 -38.84 36.10
C THR A 6 41.39 -38.13 34.77
N ILE A 7 40.98 -36.87 34.63
CA ILE A 7 41.85 -35.67 34.66
C ILE A 7 43.24 -35.97 34.08
N SER A 8 43.46 -35.53 32.85
CA SER A 8 44.74 -34.97 32.43
C SER A 8 44.46 -33.78 31.52
N LEU A 9 44.77 -32.61 32.05
CA LEU A 9 44.72 -31.31 31.40
C LEU A 9 46.18 -30.92 31.07
N LEU A 10 46.29 -30.07 30.06
CA LEU A 10 47.47 -29.37 29.52
C LEU A 10 48.29 -30.11 28.46
N VAL A 11 48.71 -29.50 27.34
CA VAL A 11 48.41 -28.27 26.56
C VAL A 11 49.51 -28.20 25.48
N LEU A 12 49.30 -27.36 24.46
CA LEU A 12 50.22 -26.91 23.39
C LEU A 12 50.13 -27.69 22.08
N LEU A 13 49.34 -27.21 21.11
CA LEU A 13 49.61 -26.10 20.17
C LEU A 13 50.63 -26.47 19.09
N SER A 14 50.10 -26.78 17.91
CA SER A 14 50.60 -26.43 16.56
C SER A 14 49.74 -27.18 15.54
N ALA A 15 49.35 -26.71 14.38
CA ALA A 15 49.28 -25.38 13.78
C ALA A 15 48.43 -25.58 12.50
N CYS A 16 47.61 -24.58 12.15
CA CYS A 16 47.11 -24.26 10.81
C CYS A 16 46.71 -25.44 9.88
N GLY A 17 45.45 -25.86 9.97
CA GLY A 17 44.68 -26.29 8.80
C GLY A 17 43.67 -25.20 8.50
N GLY A 18 43.92 -24.41 7.45
CA GLY A 18 43.07 -23.29 7.04
C GLY A 18 41.64 -23.77 6.80
N LYS A 19 40.72 -23.37 7.70
CA LYS A 19 39.32 -23.22 7.34
C LYS A 19 39.21 -21.84 6.74
N GLU A 20 38.87 -21.79 5.46
CA GLU A 20 38.16 -20.66 4.90
C GLU A 20 37.07 -20.31 5.91
N SER A 21 37.23 -19.16 6.55
CA SER A 21 36.11 -18.51 7.20
C SER A 21 35.07 -18.38 6.10
N GLU A 22 33.95 -19.08 6.25
CA GLU A 22 32.68 -18.67 5.70
C GLU A 22 32.52 -17.20 6.11
N THR A 23 32.95 -16.31 5.22
CA THR A 23 32.50 -14.94 5.17
C THR A 23 31.00 -15.06 5.07
N THR A 24 30.35 -14.75 6.20
CA THR A 24 28.97 -14.28 6.30
C THR A 24 28.55 -13.73 4.95
N SER A 25 27.63 -14.44 4.30
CA SER A 25 27.01 -14.05 3.05
C SER A 25 26.43 -12.64 3.23
N ARG A 26 27.20 -11.64 2.82
CA ARG A 26 26.65 -10.34 2.47
C ARG A 26 25.60 -10.69 1.43
N SER A 27 24.32 -10.52 1.72
CA SER A 27 23.30 -10.71 0.69
C SER A 27 23.75 -9.84 -0.48
N GLU A 28 24.06 -10.49 -1.60
CA GLU A 28 24.36 -9.77 -2.83
C GLU A 28 23.14 -8.91 -3.11
N ASN A 29 23.35 -7.60 -3.30
CA ASN A 29 22.27 -6.70 -3.63
C ASN A 29 21.69 -7.16 -4.95
N ILE A 30 20.51 -7.78 -4.93
CA ILE A 30 19.93 -8.38 -6.14
C ILE A 30 19.59 -7.32 -7.20
N LEU A 31 19.57 -6.05 -6.83
CA LEU A 31 19.30 -4.93 -7.73
C LEU A 31 20.59 -4.30 -8.29
N GLU A 32 21.79 -4.75 -7.91
CA GLU A 32 23.05 -4.11 -8.30
C GLU A 32 23.15 -3.89 -9.82
N ASN A 33 22.86 -4.91 -10.61
CA ASN A 33 22.90 -4.87 -12.08
C ASN A 33 21.53 -4.66 -12.74
N LEU A 34 20.47 -4.38 -11.96
CA LEU A 34 19.13 -4.17 -12.49
C LEU A 34 19.13 -3.13 -13.63
N THR A 35 18.65 -3.55 -14.79
CA THR A 35 18.26 -2.67 -15.90
C THR A 35 16.78 -2.91 -16.20
N TYR A 36 16.14 -1.98 -16.91
CA TYR A 36 14.74 -2.16 -17.27
C TYR A 36 14.41 -1.55 -18.62
N SER A 37 13.43 -2.12 -19.29
CA SER A 37 12.75 -1.52 -20.44
C SER A 37 11.32 -1.18 -20.05
N VAL A 38 10.76 -0.15 -20.67
CA VAL A 38 9.38 0.27 -20.45
C VAL A 38 8.67 0.29 -21.80
N ASP A 39 7.63 -0.53 -21.91
CA ASP A 39 6.69 -0.50 -23.04
C ASP A 39 5.40 0.16 -22.59
N THR A 40 4.72 0.88 -23.49
CA THR A 40 3.37 1.38 -23.22
C THR A 40 2.38 0.48 -23.95
N VAL A 41 1.43 -0.08 -23.20
CA VAL A 41 0.29 -0.81 -23.76
C VAL A 41 -0.99 -0.02 -23.52
N VAL A 42 -1.94 -0.13 -24.43
CA VAL A 42 -3.24 0.55 -24.36
C VAL A 42 -4.33 -0.50 -24.38
N VAL A 43 -5.32 -0.34 -23.50
CA VAL A 43 -6.50 -1.18 -23.43
C VAL A 43 -7.45 -0.75 -24.54
N ASP A 44 -7.90 -1.69 -25.35
CA ASP A 44 -8.96 -1.49 -26.35
C ASP A 44 -10.32 -1.39 -25.64
N PRO A 45 -10.98 -0.21 -25.62
CA PRO A 45 -12.29 -0.07 -25.00
C PRO A 45 -13.42 -0.59 -25.91
N GLY A 46 -13.12 -0.99 -27.15
CA GLY A 46 -14.12 -1.30 -28.16
C GLY A 46 -14.95 -0.07 -28.53
N GLU A 47 -16.27 -0.19 -28.40
CA GLU A 47 -17.23 0.90 -28.69
C GLU A 47 -17.67 1.65 -27.42
N GLU A 48 -17.18 1.24 -26.25
CA GLU A 48 -17.52 1.86 -24.95
C GLU A 48 -16.43 2.84 -24.51
N ILE A 49 -16.66 3.55 -23.41
CA ILE A 49 -15.69 4.49 -22.83
C ILE A 49 -15.28 3.99 -21.45
N ILE A 50 -13.98 3.93 -21.19
CA ILE A 50 -13.44 3.72 -19.84
C ILE A 50 -13.23 5.10 -19.21
N ASN A 51 -14.04 5.47 -18.22
CA ASN A 51 -13.97 6.81 -17.62
C ASN A 51 -12.75 6.98 -16.70
N LEU A 52 -11.73 7.68 -17.18
CA LEU A 52 -10.46 7.91 -16.46
C LEU A 52 -10.37 9.24 -15.71
N LYS A 53 -11.49 9.94 -15.48
CA LYS A 53 -11.50 11.25 -14.79
C LYS A 53 -10.72 11.24 -13.46
N TYR A 54 -10.78 10.13 -12.72
CA TYR A 54 -10.07 9.93 -11.45
C TYR A 54 -9.07 8.76 -11.54
N GLY A 55 -8.57 8.47 -12.74
CA GLY A 55 -7.70 7.33 -12.99
C GLY A 55 -8.33 6.01 -12.55
N LEU A 56 -7.60 5.26 -11.73
CA LEU A 56 -7.97 3.93 -11.24
C LEU A 56 -8.48 3.93 -9.79
N SER A 57 -8.95 5.07 -9.25
CA SER A 57 -9.36 5.22 -7.85
C SER A 57 -10.49 4.28 -7.38
N SER A 58 -11.31 3.77 -8.31
CA SER A 58 -12.42 2.83 -8.05
C SER A 58 -12.21 1.55 -8.86
N SER A 59 -11.01 0.99 -8.75
CA SER A 59 -10.65 -0.23 -9.45
C SER A 59 -10.03 -1.26 -8.51
N SER A 60 -10.11 -2.52 -8.90
CA SER A 60 -9.56 -3.64 -8.15
C SER A 60 -9.14 -4.75 -9.09
N MET A 61 -7.97 -5.34 -8.80
CA MET A 61 -7.47 -6.51 -9.51
C MET A 61 -8.23 -7.75 -9.06
N SER A 62 -8.56 -8.65 -9.98
CA SER A 62 -9.04 -9.97 -9.62
C SER A 62 -7.98 -10.75 -8.82
N PRO A 63 -8.37 -11.68 -7.92
CA PRO A 63 -7.40 -12.44 -7.12
C PRO A 63 -6.37 -13.23 -7.94
N ASP A 64 -6.68 -13.59 -9.19
CA ASP A 64 -5.79 -14.29 -10.13
C ASP A 64 -4.94 -13.34 -11.02
N GLN A 65 -5.07 -12.03 -10.81
CA GLN A 65 -4.40 -10.96 -11.56
C GLN A 65 -4.63 -10.96 -13.08
N GLN A 66 -5.71 -11.62 -13.54
CA GLN A 66 -6.05 -11.69 -14.97
C GLN A 66 -6.95 -10.54 -15.43
N LYS A 67 -7.69 -9.93 -14.49
CA LYS A 67 -8.69 -8.92 -14.79
C LYS A 67 -8.53 -7.71 -13.89
N LEU A 68 -8.70 -6.54 -14.47
CA LEU A 68 -8.90 -5.31 -13.72
C LEU A 68 -10.39 -4.96 -13.80
N TYR A 69 -11.02 -4.80 -12.65
CA TYR A 69 -12.38 -4.29 -12.55
C TYR A 69 -12.35 -2.81 -12.23
N LYS A 70 -13.13 -2.01 -12.94
CA LYS A 70 -13.28 -0.58 -12.67
C LYS A 70 -14.75 -0.22 -12.56
N PHE A 71 -15.13 0.41 -11.47
CA PHE A 71 -16.48 0.93 -11.29
C PHE A 71 -16.54 2.41 -11.73
N ASP A 72 -17.55 2.77 -12.53
CA ASP A 72 -17.90 4.15 -12.83
C ASP A 72 -19.19 4.53 -12.09
N GLY A 73 -19.03 5.28 -11.00
CA GLY A 73 -20.15 5.80 -10.20
C GLY A 73 -20.99 6.89 -10.89
N ASN A 74 -20.68 7.31 -12.13
CA ASN A 74 -21.56 8.19 -12.90
C ASN A 74 -22.55 7.40 -13.75
N THR A 75 -22.07 6.31 -14.38
CA THR A 75 -22.88 5.44 -15.23
C THR A 75 -23.44 4.22 -14.49
N MET A 76 -22.98 3.98 -13.27
CA MET A 76 -23.28 2.78 -12.45
C MET A 76 -22.92 1.49 -13.18
N GLN A 77 -21.73 1.47 -13.78
CA GLN A 77 -21.22 0.31 -14.51
C GLN A 77 -19.95 -0.23 -13.88
N LEU A 78 -19.91 -1.54 -13.68
CA LEU A 78 -18.69 -2.28 -13.40
C LEU A 78 -18.10 -2.77 -14.71
N GLN A 79 -16.96 -2.21 -15.10
CA GLN A 79 -16.23 -2.54 -16.32
C GLN A 79 -15.19 -3.61 -16.03
N GLU A 80 -15.19 -4.69 -16.82
CA GLU A 80 -14.22 -5.78 -16.75
C GLU A 80 -13.18 -5.62 -17.87
N ILE A 81 -11.94 -5.33 -17.49
CA ILE A 81 -10.79 -5.27 -18.41
C ILE A 81 -9.99 -6.56 -18.29
N ASN A 82 -9.84 -7.27 -19.41
CA ASN A 82 -8.96 -8.43 -19.48
C ASN A 82 -7.52 -7.98 -19.76
N LEU A 83 -6.58 -8.31 -18.86
CA LEU A 83 -5.21 -7.81 -18.92
C LEU A 83 -4.31 -8.59 -19.90
N ASP A 84 -4.69 -9.79 -20.31
CA ASP A 84 -3.98 -10.56 -21.36
C ASP A 84 -4.35 -10.07 -22.75
N LYS A 85 -5.65 -9.82 -22.97
CA LYS A 85 -6.17 -9.31 -24.23
C LYS A 85 -5.99 -7.80 -24.36
N LEU A 86 -5.74 -7.11 -23.24
CA LEU A 86 -5.72 -5.66 -23.14
C LEU A 86 -6.99 -5.06 -23.76
N ALA A 87 -8.15 -5.52 -23.29
CA ALA A 87 -9.43 -5.08 -23.82
C ALA A 87 -10.51 -5.02 -22.73
N LEU A 88 -11.41 -4.05 -22.85
CA LEU A 88 -12.68 -4.06 -22.14
C LEU A 88 -13.52 -5.21 -22.68
N THR A 89 -13.77 -6.23 -21.85
CA THR A 89 -14.46 -7.45 -22.30
C THR A 89 -15.94 -7.48 -21.93
N ALA A 90 -16.36 -6.69 -20.94
CA ALA A 90 -17.75 -6.56 -20.55
C ALA A 90 -18.00 -5.36 -19.62
N SER A 91 -19.23 -4.90 -19.60
CA SER A 91 -19.75 -3.90 -18.67
C SER A 91 -21.03 -4.42 -18.01
N PHE A 92 -21.08 -4.38 -16.68
CA PHE A 92 -22.20 -4.89 -15.89
C PHE A 92 -22.93 -3.72 -15.23
N PRO A 93 -24.24 -3.55 -15.48
CA PRO A 93 -25.01 -2.49 -14.85
C PRO A 93 -25.26 -2.81 -13.38
N PHE A 94 -25.16 -1.79 -12.53
CA PHE A 94 -25.53 -1.82 -11.13
C PHE A 94 -26.66 -0.82 -10.87
N GLU A 95 -27.50 -1.11 -9.88
CA GLU A 95 -28.54 -0.18 -9.45
C GLU A 95 -27.94 0.87 -8.51
N LYS A 96 -28.36 2.13 -8.63
CA LYS A 96 -27.95 3.18 -7.69
C LYS A 96 -28.75 3.11 -6.38
N GLU A 97 -30.02 2.78 -6.49
CA GLU A 97 -31.02 2.79 -5.41
C GLU A 97 -31.78 1.46 -5.41
N GLY A 98 -32.56 1.19 -4.36
CA GLY A 98 -33.30 -0.04 -4.20
C GLY A 98 -32.56 -1.08 -3.34
N PRO A 99 -33.11 -2.30 -3.20
CA PRO A 99 -32.54 -3.33 -2.34
C PRO A 99 -31.15 -3.81 -2.80
N ASN A 100 -30.82 -3.62 -4.08
CA ASN A 100 -29.53 -3.94 -4.69
C ASN A 100 -28.72 -2.68 -5.03
N GLY A 101 -29.11 -1.52 -4.49
CA GLY A 101 -28.47 -0.25 -4.80
C GLY A 101 -27.07 -0.12 -4.21
N VAL A 102 -26.06 0.22 -5.01
CA VAL A 102 -24.67 0.44 -4.53
C VAL A 102 -24.44 1.81 -3.90
N GLY A 103 -25.33 2.78 -4.14
CA GLY A 103 -25.17 4.16 -3.68
C GLY A 103 -24.79 4.33 -2.19
N PRO A 104 -25.38 3.57 -1.25
CA PRO A 104 -25.04 3.65 0.17
C PRO A 104 -23.64 3.11 0.55
N PHE A 105 -22.99 2.32 -0.30
CA PHE A 105 -21.78 1.55 0.03
C PHE A 105 -20.48 2.20 -0.47
N GLY A 106 -20.53 3.43 -0.99
CA GLY A 106 -19.34 4.14 -1.46
C GLY A 106 -18.78 3.61 -2.79
N ASN A 107 -17.56 4.05 -3.12
CA ASN A 107 -16.91 3.80 -4.42
C ASN A 107 -15.58 3.04 -4.32
N THR A 108 -15.18 2.63 -3.12
CA THR A 108 -13.99 1.78 -2.95
C THR A 108 -14.37 0.35 -3.31
N LEU A 109 -13.69 -0.21 -4.29
CA LEU A 109 -13.98 -1.52 -4.85
C LEU A 109 -12.91 -2.51 -4.42
N THR A 110 -13.32 -3.69 -3.96
CA THR A 110 -12.44 -4.86 -3.78
C THR A 110 -13.02 -6.05 -4.54
N SER A 111 -12.28 -6.60 -5.48
CA SER A 111 -12.65 -7.85 -6.17
C SER A 111 -12.30 -9.06 -5.31
N LEU A 112 -13.23 -10.01 -5.24
CA LEU A 112 -13.10 -11.27 -4.52
C LEU A 112 -13.10 -12.45 -5.50
N ARG A 113 -12.98 -13.68 -4.98
CA ARG A 113 -13.18 -14.88 -5.78
C ARG A 113 -14.66 -15.02 -6.17
N ASP A 114 -14.92 -15.96 -7.06
CA ASP A 114 -16.27 -16.32 -7.51
C ASP A 114 -17.09 -15.14 -8.07
N GLU A 115 -16.38 -14.16 -8.65
CA GLU A 115 -16.96 -12.94 -9.25
C GLU A 115 -17.84 -12.12 -8.27
N LEU A 116 -17.39 -12.07 -7.01
CA LEU A 116 -17.96 -11.23 -5.97
C LEU A 116 -17.15 -9.93 -5.79
N PHE A 117 -17.80 -8.90 -5.27
CA PHE A 117 -17.23 -7.57 -5.10
C PHE A 117 -17.66 -6.97 -3.76
N LEU A 118 -16.72 -6.37 -3.04
CA LEU A 118 -17.04 -5.50 -1.91
C LEU A 118 -17.03 -4.05 -2.39
N PHE A 119 -18.10 -3.33 -2.04
CA PHE A 119 -18.15 -1.87 -2.05
C PHE A 119 -18.07 -1.40 -0.62
N SER A 120 -17.08 -0.57 -0.29
CA SER A 120 -16.88 -0.05 1.06
C SER A 120 -17.01 1.48 1.11
N GLY A 121 -17.88 1.94 2.01
CA GLY A 121 -18.14 3.34 2.30
C GLY A 121 -17.63 3.72 3.69
N HIS A 122 -18.12 4.84 4.22
CA HIS A 122 -17.70 5.32 5.55
C HIS A 122 -18.22 4.42 6.68
N ASN A 123 -19.45 3.92 6.56
CA ASN A 123 -20.17 3.20 7.61
C ASN A 123 -20.90 1.95 7.12
N ARG A 124 -20.75 1.58 5.84
CA ARG A 124 -21.41 0.41 5.25
C ARG A 124 -20.50 -0.27 4.25
N ILE A 125 -20.51 -1.59 4.28
CA ILE A 125 -19.86 -2.46 3.29
C ILE A 125 -20.89 -3.41 2.71
N GLY A 126 -20.95 -3.50 1.39
CA GLY A 126 -21.86 -4.40 0.70
C GLY A 126 -21.08 -5.40 -0.16
N LYS A 127 -21.46 -6.67 -0.08
CA LYS A 127 -20.95 -7.74 -0.94
C LYS A 127 -21.92 -8.03 -2.06
N PHE A 128 -21.51 -7.77 -3.28
CA PHE A 128 -22.33 -7.87 -4.48
C PHE A 128 -21.82 -8.97 -5.41
N SER A 129 -22.74 -9.61 -6.13
CA SER A 129 -22.39 -10.39 -7.31
C SER A 129 -22.03 -9.49 -8.48
N LYS A 130 -21.40 -10.07 -9.50
CA LYS A 130 -21.13 -9.41 -10.79
C LYS A 130 -22.37 -8.87 -11.49
N THR A 131 -23.54 -9.43 -11.23
CA THR A 131 -24.82 -8.97 -11.80
C THR A 131 -25.51 -7.90 -10.95
N GLY A 132 -24.85 -7.43 -9.88
CA GLY A 132 -25.36 -6.37 -9.02
C GLY A 132 -26.30 -6.85 -7.92
N GLU A 133 -26.39 -8.15 -7.63
CA GLU A 133 -27.22 -8.64 -6.53
C GLU A 133 -26.49 -8.51 -5.20
N LEU A 134 -27.13 -7.88 -4.21
CA LEU A 134 -26.58 -7.75 -2.86
C LEU A 134 -26.72 -9.08 -2.12
N SER A 135 -25.59 -9.67 -1.73
CA SER A 135 -25.53 -10.95 -1.02
C SER A 135 -25.30 -10.80 0.48
N GLN A 136 -24.57 -9.76 0.90
CA GLN A 136 -24.33 -9.42 2.31
C GLN A 136 -24.19 -7.91 2.47
N ASP A 137 -24.64 -7.41 3.61
CA ASP A 137 -24.60 -6.00 3.99
C ASP A 137 -24.10 -5.93 5.42
N PHE A 138 -23.01 -5.19 5.61
CA PHE A 138 -22.41 -4.90 6.89
C PHE A 138 -22.60 -3.42 7.16
N ASP A 139 -23.65 -3.10 7.91
CA ASP A 139 -23.86 -1.77 8.47
C ASP A 139 -23.18 -1.73 9.84
N TYR A 140 -22.30 -0.75 10.03
CA TYR A 140 -21.55 -0.59 11.26
C TYR A 140 -21.47 0.88 11.65
N THR A 141 -21.56 1.14 12.94
CA THR A 141 -21.16 2.42 13.51
C THR A 141 -19.74 2.35 14.04
N ILE A 142 -19.09 3.51 14.07
CA ILE A 142 -17.76 3.63 14.65
C ILE A 142 -17.81 3.23 16.14
N ASP A 143 -18.86 3.63 16.85
CA ASP A 143 -19.05 3.31 18.26
C ASP A 143 -19.21 1.80 18.51
N GLU A 144 -19.88 1.07 17.62
CA GLU A 144 -19.99 -0.40 17.67
C GLU A 144 -18.66 -1.10 17.37
N LEU A 145 -17.87 -0.59 16.41
CA LEU A 145 -16.59 -1.23 16.07
C LEU A 145 -15.46 -0.89 17.04
N LEU A 146 -15.53 0.28 17.68
CA LEU A 146 -14.48 0.80 18.55
C LEU A 146 -14.76 0.57 20.04
N GLU A 147 -15.63 -0.38 20.40
CA GLU A 147 -16.01 -0.63 21.79
C GLU A 147 -14.80 -0.74 22.75
N GLY A 148 -14.61 0.30 23.59
CA GLY A 148 -13.65 0.29 24.71
C GLY A 148 -12.76 1.53 24.84
N GLU A 149 -12.02 1.61 25.96
CA GLU A 149 -11.12 2.73 26.32
C GLU A 149 -9.94 2.95 25.35
N LYS A 150 -9.77 2.11 24.32
CA LYS A 150 -8.64 2.14 23.37
C LYS A 150 -8.90 2.97 22.13
N ALA A 151 -10.16 3.25 21.82
CA ALA A 151 -10.53 4.17 20.75
C ALA A 151 -10.09 5.59 21.10
N LYS A 152 -9.39 6.26 20.19
CA LYS A 152 -8.93 7.65 20.36
C LYS A 152 -9.38 8.55 19.19
N GLY A 153 -9.83 7.97 18.10
CA GLY A 153 -10.39 8.62 16.92
C GLY A 153 -11.91 8.50 16.84
N HIS A 154 -12.48 9.12 15.81
CA HIS A 154 -13.93 9.15 15.55
C HIS A 154 -14.24 8.91 14.07
N MET A 155 -13.27 8.42 13.30
CA MET A 155 -13.39 8.11 11.89
C MET A 155 -12.68 6.79 11.59
N LEU A 156 -13.23 6.02 10.65
CA LEU A 156 -12.53 4.91 10.02
C LEU A 156 -12.16 5.33 8.60
N SER A 157 -10.90 5.09 8.25
CA SER A 157 -10.33 5.41 6.95
C SER A 157 -9.60 4.20 6.42
N GLN A 158 -9.43 4.16 5.09
CA GLN A 158 -8.91 3.00 4.39
C GLN A 158 -9.73 1.73 4.63
N PHE A 159 -9.64 0.78 3.71
CA PHE A 159 -10.25 -0.53 3.91
C PHE A 159 -9.46 -1.55 3.12
N ALA A 160 -9.04 -2.61 3.80
CA ALA A 160 -8.50 -3.79 3.17
C ALA A 160 -9.22 -5.04 3.69
N TYR A 161 -9.33 -6.06 2.85
CA TYR A 161 -10.10 -7.26 3.17
C TYR A 161 -9.29 -8.53 2.92
N LEU A 162 -9.37 -9.48 3.85
CA LEU A 162 -8.86 -10.83 3.71
C LEU A 162 -10.03 -11.80 3.57
N GLU A 163 -10.31 -12.19 2.33
CA GLU A 163 -11.42 -13.07 1.99
C GLU A 163 -11.38 -14.42 2.72
N GLY A 164 -10.20 -15.06 2.78
CA GLY A 164 -10.06 -16.39 3.38
C GLY A 164 -10.42 -16.46 4.86
N ASN A 165 -10.37 -15.33 5.57
CA ASN A 165 -10.68 -15.21 7.00
C ASN A 165 -11.93 -14.34 7.24
N GLN A 166 -12.53 -13.78 6.19
CA GLN A 166 -13.57 -12.74 6.27
C GLN A 166 -13.21 -11.58 7.21
N LEU A 167 -11.94 -11.15 7.17
CA LEU A 167 -11.43 -10.07 8.03
C LEU A 167 -11.34 -8.76 7.25
N GLY A 168 -11.99 -7.72 7.79
CA GLY A 168 -11.80 -6.33 7.39
C GLY A 168 -10.76 -5.63 8.25
N PHE A 169 -9.99 -4.74 7.63
CA PHE A 169 -8.99 -3.92 8.28
C PHE A 169 -9.23 -2.45 7.96
N PHE A 170 -9.40 -1.64 8.99
CA PHE A 170 -9.55 -0.20 8.89
C PHE A 170 -8.46 0.50 9.70
N LEU A 171 -8.18 1.75 9.32
CA LEU A 171 -7.39 2.66 10.13
C LEU A 171 -8.35 3.61 10.85
N GLU A 172 -8.40 3.48 12.18
CA GLU A 172 -9.00 4.50 13.02
C GLU A 172 -8.21 5.78 12.86
N THR A 173 -8.91 6.92 12.72
CA THR A 173 -8.29 8.23 12.55
C THR A 173 -9.19 9.37 13.04
N ASN A 174 -8.71 10.60 12.93
CA ASN A 174 -9.43 11.82 13.24
C ASN A 174 -8.97 12.95 12.29
N PHE A 175 -9.92 13.79 11.88
CA PHE A 175 -9.77 14.73 10.76
C PHE A 175 -8.64 15.75 10.95
N PHE A 176 -8.43 16.28 12.16
CA PHE A 176 -7.45 17.34 12.42
C PHE A 176 -6.27 16.89 13.27
N ASP A 177 -6.45 15.86 14.07
CA ASP A 177 -5.41 15.28 14.89
C ASP A 177 -5.52 13.77 14.71
N PRO A 178 -4.90 13.22 13.65
CA PRO A 178 -5.06 11.82 13.38
C PRO A 178 -4.70 10.98 14.60
N VAL A 179 -5.22 9.77 14.60
CA VAL A 179 -4.81 8.69 15.48
C VAL A 179 -4.58 7.54 14.51
N PHE A 180 -3.72 6.59 14.85
CA PHE A 180 -3.63 5.36 14.07
C PHE A 180 -3.72 4.14 14.98
N ASN A 181 -4.90 3.55 14.99
CA ASN A 181 -5.10 2.19 15.46
C ASN A 181 -5.57 1.34 14.27
N LEU A 182 -5.17 0.07 14.25
CA LEU A 182 -5.71 -0.92 13.33
C LEU A 182 -7.00 -1.48 13.94
N VAL A 183 -8.11 -1.31 13.23
CA VAL A 183 -9.41 -1.88 13.61
C VAL A 183 -9.64 -3.10 12.73
N LEU A 184 -9.64 -4.26 13.36
CA LEU A 184 -9.91 -5.53 12.71
C LEU A 184 -11.37 -5.87 12.97
N VAL A 185 -12.09 -6.27 11.92
CA VAL A 185 -13.48 -6.68 12.00
C VAL A 185 -13.61 -8.07 11.42
N ASN A 186 -14.09 -9.01 12.22
CA ASN A 186 -14.48 -10.33 11.75
C ASN A 186 -15.95 -10.27 11.32
N PHE A 187 -16.18 -10.32 10.01
CA PHE A 187 -17.52 -10.23 9.44
C PHE A 187 -18.33 -11.53 9.59
N GLU A 188 -17.69 -12.65 9.92
CA GLU A 188 -18.38 -13.91 10.21
C GLU A 188 -18.77 -14.02 11.69
N GLU A 189 -17.89 -13.62 12.60
CA GLU A 189 -18.13 -13.68 14.04
C GLU A 189 -18.80 -12.42 14.61
N GLU A 190 -18.99 -11.39 13.79
CA GLU A 190 -19.57 -10.08 14.17
C GLU A 190 -18.85 -9.46 15.38
N ASN A 191 -17.51 -9.50 15.37
CA ASN A 191 -16.70 -8.91 16.43
C ASN A 191 -15.59 -8.03 15.87
N SER A 192 -15.03 -7.17 16.72
CA SER A 192 -13.94 -6.28 16.37
C SER A 192 -12.81 -6.30 17.40
N LYS A 193 -11.62 -5.90 16.94
CA LYS A 193 -10.42 -5.74 17.76
C LYS A 193 -9.69 -4.48 17.34
N VAL A 194 -9.36 -3.63 18.31
CA VAL A 194 -8.56 -2.42 18.11
C VAL A 194 -7.12 -2.68 18.59
N ILE A 195 -6.15 -2.38 17.74
CA ILE A 195 -4.71 -2.55 18.01
C ILE A 195 -3.96 -1.23 17.76
N ASP A 196 -3.29 -0.71 18.79
CA ASP A 196 -2.49 0.52 18.69
C ASP A 196 -1.33 0.36 17.68
N LEU A 197 -1.10 1.40 16.87
CA LEU A 197 0.00 1.48 15.91
C LEU A 197 0.94 2.67 16.23
N PRO A 198 1.65 2.67 17.38
CA PRO A 198 2.40 3.83 17.86
C PRO A 198 3.47 4.33 16.87
N GLU A 199 4.04 3.45 16.04
CA GLU A 199 5.05 3.85 15.06
C GLU A 199 4.48 4.66 13.89
N MET A 200 3.15 4.65 13.70
CA MET A 200 2.47 5.48 12.71
C MET A 200 2.25 6.91 13.24
N ASP A 201 2.40 7.15 14.54
CA ASP A 201 2.21 8.47 15.14
C ASP A 201 3.23 9.50 14.64
N ILE A 202 4.37 9.06 14.08
CA ILE A 202 5.35 9.96 13.45
C ILE A 202 4.74 10.80 12.33
N THR A 203 3.67 10.33 11.69
CA THR A 203 3.00 11.07 10.61
C THR A 203 2.35 12.37 11.08
N HIS A 204 2.03 12.48 12.38
CA HIS A 204 1.50 13.71 13.00
C HIS A 204 2.48 14.87 12.93
N ASP A 205 3.78 14.58 13.05
CA ASP A 205 4.83 15.59 13.02
C ASP A 205 4.96 16.24 11.65
N TYR A 206 4.40 15.62 10.60
CA TYR A 206 4.50 16.05 9.21
C TYR A 206 3.15 16.49 8.63
N ARG A 207 2.26 17.04 9.47
CA ARG A 207 1.02 17.70 9.02
C ARG A 207 1.19 19.21 8.94
N VAL A 208 0.52 19.84 7.98
CA VAL A 208 0.46 21.31 7.87
C VAL A 208 -1.00 21.75 7.82
N VAL A 209 -1.43 22.47 8.84
CA VAL A 209 -2.77 23.02 9.01
C VAL A 209 -2.72 24.53 8.81
N THR A 210 -3.63 25.06 8.01
CA THR A 210 -3.84 26.50 7.83
C THR A 210 -5.28 26.84 8.16
N ASP A 211 -5.48 27.89 8.96
CA ASP A 211 -6.80 28.51 9.14
C ASP A 211 -6.87 29.77 8.28
N ASP A 212 -7.68 29.74 7.23
CA ASP A 212 -7.98 30.89 6.37
C ASP A 212 -9.41 31.35 6.62
N ASN A 213 -9.56 32.37 7.46
CA ASN A 213 -10.86 32.99 7.78
C ASN A 213 -11.93 31.99 8.27
N GLY A 214 -11.54 31.00 9.08
CA GLY A 214 -12.43 29.96 9.61
C GLY A 214 -12.51 28.70 8.74
N TYR A 215 -11.85 28.67 7.58
CA TYR A 215 -11.68 27.46 6.77
C TYR A 215 -10.33 26.81 7.08
N LYS A 216 -10.37 25.65 7.73
CA LYS A 216 -9.17 24.86 8.00
C LYS A 216 -8.84 23.97 6.81
N VAL A 217 -7.63 24.11 6.29
CA VAL A 217 -7.03 23.22 5.28
C VAL A 217 -5.92 22.43 5.97
N SER A 218 -5.91 21.11 5.78
CA SER A 218 -4.88 20.22 6.33
C SER A 218 -4.18 19.46 5.19
N ILE A 219 -2.86 19.45 5.21
CA ILE A 219 -2.03 18.52 4.44
C ILE A 219 -1.50 17.50 5.43
N THR A 220 -1.87 16.23 5.25
CA THR A 220 -1.45 15.12 6.11
C THR A 220 -0.53 14.17 5.34
N GLN A 221 0.16 13.31 6.09
CA GLN A 221 0.90 12.20 5.52
C GLN A 221 0.01 10.95 5.53
N GLU A 222 0.09 10.16 4.48
CA GLU A 222 -0.76 8.98 4.32
C GLU A 222 -0.23 7.81 5.16
N VAL A 223 -1.18 7.11 5.77
CA VAL A 223 -1.02 5.76 6.34
C VAL A 223 -1.97 4.86 5.56
N ASN A 224 -1.45 3.75 5.07
CA ASN A 224 -2.18 2.83 4.20
C ASN A 224 -2.22 1.44 4.83
N VAL A 225 -3.34 0.75 4.65
CA VAL A 225 -3.50 -0.67 5.00
C VAL A 225 -3.74 -1.47 3.73
N GLN A 226 -3.03 -2.58 3.60
CA GLN A 226 -3.12 -3.48 2.45
C GLN A 226 -3.19 -4.93 2.92
N THR A 227 -3.79 -5.79 2.11
CA THR A 227 -3.77 -7.24 2.33
C THR A 227 -3.00 -7.92 1.21
N ILE A 228 -1.97 -8.70 1.59
CA ILE A 228 -1.11 -9.42 0.65
C ILE A 228 -0.81 -10.79 1.25
N ASN A 229 -1.01 -11.87 0.49
CA ASN A 229 -0.69 -13.24 0.91
C ASN A 229 -1.21 -13.60 2.31
N SER A 230 -2.51 -13.43 2.53
CA SER A 230 -3.20 -13.75 3.80
C SER A 230 -2.74 -12.95 5.02
N LYS A 231 -2.04 -11.83 4.82
CA LYS A 231 -1.57 -10.95 5.89
C LYS A 231 -1.98 -9.51 5.62
N ALA A 232 -2.11 -8.72 6.67
CA ALA A 232 -2.32 -7.28 6.56
C ALA A 232 -1.01 -6.53 6.81
N TYR A 233 -0.79 -5.46 6.06
CA TYR A 233 0.38 -4.60 6.16
C TYR A 233 -0.07 -3.16 6.36
N VAL A 234 0.52 -2.48 7.34
CA VAL A 234 0.32 -1.04 7.53
C VAL A 234 1.63 -0.31 7.30
N SER A 235 1.59 0.66 6.39
CA SER A 235 2.74 1.46 5.99
C SER A 235 2.39 2.93 6.00
N ASN A 236 3.39 3.81 6.00
CA ASN A 236 3.18 5.24 5.90
C ASN A 236 4.21 5.88 4.96
N THR A 237 3.98 7.15 4.66
CA THR A 237 4.79 7.96 3.74
C THR A 237 6.02 8.61 4.37
N VAL A 238 6.15 8.59 5.71
CA VAL A 238 7.17 9.30 6.51
C VAL A 238 8.34 8.41 6.90
N SER A 239 8.10 7.14 7.19
CA SER A 239 9.10 6.17 7.62
C SER A 239 9.06 4.89 6.79
N SER A 240 10.20 4.21 6.73
CA SER A 240 10.35 2.95 6.02
C SER A 240 9.72 1.79 6.79
N GLY A 241 9.48 1.92 8.09
CA GLY A 241 8.95 0.83 8.90
C GLY A 241 7.55 0.39 8.44
N ILE A 242 7.25 -0.89 8.60
CA ILE A 242 5.97 -1.50 8.22
C ILE A 242 5.48 -2.38 9.37
N TYR A 243 4.21 -2.26 9.71
CA TYR A 243 3.54 -3.28 10.51
C TYR A 243 3.08 -4.42 9.63
N ARG A 244 3.30 -5.66 10.09
CA ARG A 244 2.72 -6.88 9.53
C ARG A 244 1.84 -7.53 10.59
N TYR A 245 0.56 -7.70 10.27
CA TYR A 245 -0.38 -8.48 11.07
C TYR A 245 -0.61 -9.84 10.42
N ASP A 246 -0.42 -10.90 11.20
CA ASP A 246 -0.67 -12.29 10.83
C ASP A 246 -1.93 -12.79 11.56
N PRO A 247 -3.07 -12.95 10.86
CA PRO A 247 -4.32 -13.37 11.48
C PRO A 247 -4.28 -14.80 12.04
N GLU A 248 -3.50 -15.70 11.45
CA GLU A 248 -3.42 -17.10 11.91
C GLU A 248 -2.74 -17.19 13.27
N LEU A 249 -1.76 -16.31 13.51
CA LEU A 249 -1.00 -16.25 14.75
C LEU A 249 -1.56 -15.22 15.74
N ASP A 250 -2.49 -14.37 15.31
CA ASP A 250 -2.92 -13.15 16.00
C ASP A 250 -1.74 -12.29 16.47
N THR A 251 -0.76 -12.08 15.60
CA THR A 251 0.47 -11.32 15.93
C THR A 251 0.63 -10.08 15.08
N LEU A 252 1.00 -8.97 15.72
CA LEU A 252 1.43 -7.74 15.08
C LEU A 252 2.94 -7.56 15.28
N GLN A 253 3.67 -7.38 14.19
CA GLN A 253 5.11 -7.11 14.20
C GLN A 253 5.42 -5.80 13.49
N TYR A 254 6.21 -4.94 14.12
CA TYR A 254 6.82 -3.80 13.43
C TYR A 254 8.19 -4.21 12.88
N ILE A 255 8.39 -3.99 11.58
CA ILE A 255 9.59 -4.37 10.84
C ILE A 255 10.29 -3.11 10.37
N THR A 256 11.57 -3.01 10.69
CA THR A 256 12.45 -1.92 10.25
C THR A 256 13.49 -2.44 9.27
N PHE A 257 14.02 -1.54 8.45
CA PHE A 257 14.88 -1.91 7.32
C PHE A 257 16.22 -1.16 7.41
N PRO A 258 17.36 -1.84 7.20
CA PRO A 258 18.67 -1.22 7.20
C PRO A 258 18.97 -0.54 5.85
N LEU A 259 18.12 0.42 5.44
CA LEU A 259 18.25 1.12 4.16
C LEU A 259 19.57 1.90 4.08
N THR A 260 20.19 1.89 2.92
CA THR A 260 21.50 2.54 2.68
C THR A 260 21.44 3.65 1.64
N LEU A 261 20.47 3.63 0.71
CA LEU A 261 20.36 4.64 -0.35
C LEU A 261 19.53 5.86 0.05
N THR A 262 18.63 5.70 1.02
CA THR A 262 17.81 6.80 1.57
C THR A 262 17.87 6.80 3.09
N ALA A 263 17.49 7.93 3.70
CA ALA A 263 17.13 7.91 5.13
C ALA A 263 15.98 6.92 5.36
N THR A 264 15.88 6.35 6.56
CA THR A 264 14.78 5.44 6.94
C THR A 264 13.52 6.19 7.37
N GLN A 265 13.61 7.49 7.61
CA GLN A 265 12.47 8.34 7.94
C GLN A 265 12.79 9.80 7.65
N LYS A 266 11.75 10.62 7.52
CA LYS A 266 11.90 12.08 7.56
C LYS A 266 12.44 12.53 8.93
N THR A 267 13.22 13.59 8.92
CA THR A 267 13.89 14.14 10.12
C THR A 267 13.77 15.65 10.25
N ARG A 268 13.39 16.35 9.17
CA ARG A 268 13.29 17.80 9.17
C ARG A 268 12.05 18.24 9.93
N LYS A 269 12.26 19.06 10.96
CA LYS A 269 11.17 19.73 11.65
C LYS A 269 10.46 20.71 10.72
N ILE A 270 9.13 20.73 10.81
CA ILE A 270 8.28 21.66 10.08
C ILE A 270 7.47 22.52 11.06
N LYS A 271 6.81 23.55 10.53
CA LYS A 271 5.79 24.31 11.24
C LYS A 271 4.41 23.71 10.92
N ASN A 272 3.81 23.02 11.88
CA ASN A 272 2.54 22.30 11.65
C ASN A 272 1.31 23.21 11.57
N GLU A 273 1.35 24.38 12.21
CA GLU A 273 0.28 25.37 12.19
C GLU A 273 0.79 26.63 11.49
N VAL A 274 0.21 26.99 10.34
CA VAL A 274 0.65 28.11 9.51
C VAL A 274 -0.48 29.12 9.29
N SER A 275 -0.12 30.37 9.01
CA SER A 275 -1.09 31.48 8.90
C SER A 275 -1.34 31.96 7.47
N SER A 276 -0.73 31.35 6.45
CA SER A 276 -0.97 31.71 5.06
C SER A 276 -0.79 30.53 4.10
N ALA A 277 -1.31 30.69 2.88
CA ALA A 277 -1.13 29.71 1.81
C ALA A 277 0.34 29.57 1.37
N GLU A 278 1.11 30.66 1.42
CA GLU A 278 2.54 30.70 1.11
C GLU A 278 3.35 29.91 2.14
N GLU A 279 3.10 30.14 3.44
CA GLU A 279 3.75 29.35 4.50
C GLU A 279 3.40 27.87 4.35
N ARG A 280 2.13 27.54 4.06
CA ARG A 280 1.73 26.14 3.79
C ARG A 280 2.52 25.54 2.64
N LYS A 281 2.62 26.25 1.51
CA LYS A 281 3.38 25.79 0.34
C LYS A 281 4.86 25.54 0.70
N GLU A 282 5.47 26.43 1.48
CA GLU A 282 6.86 26.29 1.94
C GLU A 282 7.03 25.05 2.82
N GLN A 283 6.18 24.87 3.84
CA GLN A 283 6.27 23.71 4.74
C GLN A 283 6.03 22.40 3.98
N THR A 284 5.06 22.35 3.07
CA THR A 284 4.84 21.18 2.21
C THR A 284 6.05 20.88 1.32
N ALA A 285 6.71 21.91 0.78
CA ALA A 285 7.94 21.71 0.00
C ALA A 285 9.08 21.14 0.86
N LEU A 286 9.20 21.54 2.13
CA LEU A 286 10.17 20.97 3.06
C LEU A 286 9.89 19.49 3.31
N ILE A 287 8.64 19.10 3.56
CA ILE A 287 8.23 17.69 3.73
C ILE A 287 8.61 16.88 2.49
N ASN A 288 8.26 17.37 1.30
CA ASN A 288 8.48 16.66 0.04
C ASN A 288 9.96 16.60 -0.37
N SER A 289 10.82 17.47 0.18
CA SER A 289 12.28 17.43 -0.03
C SER A 289 12.99 16.29 0.72
N GLU A 290 12.28 15.58 1.59
CA GLU A 290 12.77 14.35 2.23
C GLU A 290 12.09 13.12 1.63
N VAL A 291 12.67 11.95 1.88
CA VAL A 291 12.17 10.67 1.38
C VAL A 291 10.69 10.46 1.69
N ARG A 292 9.93 10.05 0.68
CA ARG A 292 8.55 9.56 0.77
C ARG A 292 8.56 8.08 0.41
N PHE A 293 7.97 7.24 1.26
CA PHE A 293 7.82 5.82 1.00
C PHE A 293 6.41 5.51 0.45
N ASN A 294 6.33 4.60 -0.51
CA ASN A 294 5.05 4.13 -1.08
C ASN A 294 4.62 2.82 -0.42
N GLU A 295 3.56 2.23 -0.93
CA GLU A 295 3.05 0.95 -0.45
C GLU A 295 3.91 -0.24 -0.92
N LEU A 296 3.64 -1.44 -0.38
CA LEU A 296 4.29 -2.66 -0.82
C LEU A 296 3.69 -3.14 -2.13
N LEU A 297 4.54 -3.65 -3.01
CA LEU A 297 4.16 -4.34 -4.23
C LEU A 297 4.65 -5.77 -4.13
N TRP A 298 3.81 -6.74 -4.48
CA TRP A 298 4.16 -8.15 -4.44
C TRP A 298 4.26 -8.72 -5.85
N ASP A 299 5.34 -9.43 -6.13
CA ASP A 299 5.50 -10.20 -7.37
C ASP A 299 5.44 -11.70 -7.09
N ASP A 300 4.36 -12.34 -7.53
CA ASP A 300 4.15 -13.79 -7.40
C ASP A 300 5.19 -14.62 -8.15
N LYS A 301 5.82 -14.09 -9.21
CA LYS A 301 6.82 -14.85 -9.98
C LYS A 301 8.13 -14.98 -9.21
N SER A 302 8.61 -13.88 -8.62
CA SER A 302 9.86 -13.88 -7.85
C SER A 302 9.65 -14.20 -6.36
N ASN A 303 8.41 -14.17 -5.86
CA ASN A 303 8.07 -14.27 -4.43
C ASN A 303 8.77 -13.19 -3.59
N GLN A 304 8.78 -11.97 -4.11
CA GLN A 304 9.45 -10.83 -3.51
C GLN A 304 8.51 -9.65 -3.35
N PHE A 305 8.78 -8.85 -2.33
CA PHE A 305 8.20 -7.53 -2.20
C PHE A 305 9.11 -6.50 -2.85
N PHE A 306 8.50 -5.52 -3.49
CA PHE A 306 9.15 -4.31 -3.97
C PHE A 306 8.50 -3.11 -3.32
N ARG A 307 9.28 -2.06 -3.07
CA ARG A 307 8.76 -0.80 -2.54
C ARG A 307 9.50 0.36 -3.17
N PHE A 308 8.74 1.30 -3.72
CA PHE A 308 9.29 2.55 -4.21
C PHE A 308 9.43 3.56 -3.09
N SER A 309 10.55 4.26 -3.06
CA SER A 309 10.69 5.51 -2.32
C SER A 309 11.13 6.62 -3.27
N SER A 310 10.87 7.87 -2.88
CA SER A 310 11.13 9.01 -3.74
C SER A 310 11.49 10.26 -2.96
N ILE A 311 12.30 11.13 -3.56
CA ILE A 311 12.63 12.46 -3.03
C ILE A 311 12.28 13.48 -4.11
N LEU A 312 11.38 14.43 -3.81
CA LEU A 312 10.95 15.41 -4.80
C LEU A 312 12.13 16.30 -5.21
N ILE A 313 12.37 16.41 -6.51
CA ILE A 313 13.36 17.33 -7.07
C ILE A 313 12.71 18.71 -7.11
N PRO A 314 13.21 19.71 -6.37
CA PRO A 314 12.64 21.05 -6.37
C PRO A 314 12.65 21.66 -7.78
N SER A 315 11.59 22.38 -8.15
CA SER A 315 11.57 23.20 -9.36
C SER A 315 11.57 24.68 -8.98
N ASN A 316 12.29 25.47 -9.78
CA ASN A 316 12.28 26.93 -9.71
C ASN A 316 11.12 27.56 -10.52
N SER A 317 10.28 26.75 -11.17
CA SER A 317 9.09 27.20 -11.89
C SER A 317 7.92 27.52 -10.94
N GLU A 318 6.98 28.33 -11.40
CA GLU A 318 5.71 28.56 -10.68
C GLU A 318 4.90 27.25 -10.54
N GLU A 319 4.98 26.36 -11.54
CA GLU A 319 4.42 25.02 -11.48
C GLU A 319 5.24 24.11 -10.55
N PRO A 320 4.59 23.38 -9.61
CA PRO A 320 5.28 22.40 -8.77
C PRO A 320 5.97 21.33 -9.63
N SER A 321 7.20 20.99 -9.27
CA SER A 321 7.86 19.82 -9.85
C SER A 321 7.01 18.58 -9.62
N LYS A 322 6.87 17.74 -10.65
CA LYS A 322 6.41 16.35 -10.51
C LYS A 322 7.57 15.36 -10.52
N LYS A 323 8.80 15.84 -10.72
CA LYS A 323 9.99 15.00 -10.84
C LYS A 323 10.56 14.68 -9.47
N SER A 324 10.95 13.44 -9.26
CA SER A 324 11.58 12.94 -8.06
C SER A 324 12.80 12.10 -8.41
N GLU A 325 13.76 12.02 -7.50
CA GLU A 325 14.68 10.89 -7.47
C GLU A 325 13.89 9.67 -7.02
N VAL A 326 13.95 8.56 -7.76
CA VAL A 326 13.20 7.34 -7.46
C VAL A 326 14.16 6.22 -7.06
N PHE A 327 13.82 5.54 -5.98
CA PHE A 327 14.56 4.41 -5.45
C PHE A 327 13.64 3.19 -5.36
N LEU A 328 14.21 2.01 -5.55
CA LEU A 328 13.54 0.72 -5.44
C LEU A 328 14.25 -0.11 -4.37
N SER A 329 13.49 -0.58 -3.40
CA SER A 329 13.92 -1.60 -2.44
C SER A 329 13.24 -2.92 -2.76
N ALA A 330 13.99 -4.02 -2.70
CA ALA A 330 13.48 -5.38 -2.85
C ALA A 330 13.66 -6.15 -1.53
N PHE A 331 12.65 -6.94 -1.19
CA PHE A 331 12.61 -7.76 0.01
C PHE A 331 12.20 -9.19 -0.33
N ASP A 332 12.70 -10.15 0.44
CA ASP A 332 12.18 -11.51 0.38
C ASP A 332 10.75 -11.61 0.97
N SER A 333 10.13 -12.80 0.90
CA SER A 333 8.77 -13.04 1.42
C SER A 333 8.63 -12.82 2.93
N GLN A 334 9.73 -12.71 3.68
CA GLN A 334 9.75 -12.42 5.11
C GLN A 334 9.99 -10.95 5.43
N LEU A 335 10.11 -10.09 4.40
CA LEU A 335 10.49 -8.68 4.48
C LEU A 335 11.94 -8.45 4.92
N ASN A 336 12.86 -9.36 4.63
CA ASN A 336 14.29 -9.05 4.73
C ASN A 336 14.75 -8.26 3.50
N LEU A 337 15.48 -7.17 3.71
CA LEU A 337 16.03 -6.37 2.61
C LEU A 337 17.09 -7.17 1.85
N ILE A 338 16.86 -7.38 0.55
CA ILE A 338 17.75 -8.15 -0.33
C ILE A 338 18.34 -7.31 -1.47
N GLY A 339 17.86 -6.07 -1.67
CA GLY A 339 18.49 -5.15 -2.60
C GLY A 339 17.91 -3.74 -2.58
N GLU A 340 18.72 -2.78 -3.03
CA GLU A 340 18.36 -1.37 -3.17
C GLU A 340 18.98 -0.81 -4.45
N LYS A 341 18.24 0.03 -5.18
CA LYS A 341 18.76 0.75 -6.35
C LYS A 341 18.09 2.11 -6.53
N LYS A 342 18.87 3.13 -6.92
CA LYS A 342 18.35 4.38 -7.50
C LYS A 342 18.08 4.17 -8.99
N LEU A 343 16.88 4.49 -9.45
CA LEU A 343 16.46 4.35 -10.85
C LEU A 343 16.71 5.68 -11.59
N GLU A 344 17.90 5.82 -12.17
CA GLU A 344 18.40 7.10 -12.72
C GLU A 344 17.55 7.68 -13.87
N GLU A 345 16.83 6.84 -14.61
CA GLU A 345 16.00 7.25 -15.76
C GLU A 345 14.52 7.39 -15.40
N LEU A 346 14.13 7.13 -14.15
CA LEU A 346 12.74 7.21 -13.69
C LEU A 346 12.56 8.41 -12.76
N PHE A 347 11.78 9.39 -13.20
CA PHE A 347 11.55 10.63 -12.46
C PHE A 347 10.19 10.70 -11.76
N THR A 348 9.37 9.67 -11.87
CA THR A 348 8.04 9.58 -11.24
C THR A 348 7.85 8.18 -10.72
N VAL A 349 7.32 8.05 -9.50
CA VAL A 349 6.96 6.74 -8.98
C VAL A 349 5.83 6.15 -9.84
N PRO A 350 5.88 4.86 -10.18
CA PRO A 350 4.78 4.17 -10.86
C PRO A 350 3.44 4.37 -10.15
N GLU A 351 2.43 4.82 -10.89
CA GLU A 351 1.09 5.14 -10.38
C GLU A 351 0.17 3.91 -10.46
N ASN A 352 -0.62 3.66 -9.42
CA ASN A 352 -1.52 2.48 -9.29
C ASN A 352 -0.85 1.18 -9.76
N ALA A 353 0.40 0.99 -9.36
CA ALA A 353 1.23 -0.05 -9.93
C ALA A 353 0.95 -1.43 -9.31
N PHE A 354 1.10 -2.49 -10.10
CA PHE A 354 0.96 -3.88 -9.67
C PHE A 354 1.89 -4.78 -10.49
N PHE A 355 2.29 -5.92 -9.93
CA PHE A 355 2.98 -6.93 -10.72
C PHE A 355 1.98 -7.86 -11.40
N LYS A 356 2.30 -8.23 -12.64
CA LYS A 356 1.66 -9.31 -13.38
C LYS A 356 2.73 -9.99 -14.22
N ASP A 357 2.79 -11.32 -14.13
CA ASP A 357 3.75 -12.14 -14.87
C ASP A 357 5.22 -11.69 -14.76
N GLY A 358 5.63 -11.23 -13.57
CA GLY A 358 7.00 -10.79 -13.29
C GLY A 358 7.34 -9.41 -13.88
N LYS A 359 6.35 -8.69 -14.41
CA LYS A 359 6.47 -7.33 -14.91
C LYS A 359 5.67 -6.38 -14.05
N LEU A 360 6.17 -5.16 -13.88
CA LEU A 360 5.46 -4.11 -13.15
C LEU A 360 4.63 -3.30 -14.14
N TYR A 361 3.31 -3.29 -13.95
CA TYR A 361 2.37 -2.47 -14.70
C TYR A 361 2.11 -1.21 -13.90
N SER A 362 2.16 -0.05 -14.54
CA SER A 362 1.87 1.26 -13.97
C SER A 362 0.81 1.94 -14.81
N TYR A 363 -0.26 2.44 -14.19
CA TYR A 363 -1.28 3.20 -14.89
C TYR A 363 -0.67 4.40 -15.63
N VAL A 364 -1.14 4.63 -16.85
CA VAL A 364 -0.91 5.85 -17.63
C VAL A 364 -2.17 6.17 -18.44
N ASN A 365 -2.49 7.45 -18.58
CA ASN A 365 -3.51 7.91 -19.52
C ASN A 365 -2.85 8.17 -20.89
N VAL A 366 -3.31 7.47 -21.94
CA VAL A 366 -2.76 7.58 -23.29
C VAL A 366 -3.82 8.13 -24.23
N GLY A 367 -3.89 9.46 -24.33
CA GLY A 367 -4.87 10.12 -25.19
C GLY A 367 -6.31 9.82 -24.77
N ASP A 368 -6.59 9.93 -23.47
CA ASP A 368 -7.86 9.59 -22.82
C ASP A 368 -8.20 8.09 -22.74
N GLU A 369 -7.33 7.23 -23.27
CA GLU A 369 -7.46 5.78 -23.15
C GLU A 369 -6.69 5.20 -21.96
N LEU A 370 -7.17 4.07 -21.44
CA LEU A 370 -6.53 3.36 -20.34
C LEU A 370 -5.27 2.69 -20.87
N GLY A 371 -4.12 3.10 -20.36
CA GLY A 371 -2.84 2.47 -20.69
C GLY A 371 -2.07 2.01 -19.46
N PHE A 372 -1.06 1.19 -19.72
CA PHE A 372 -0.07 0.80 -18.73
C PHE A 372 1.34 0.99 -19.29
N ALA A 373 2.20 1.64 -18.51
CA ALA A 373 3.64 1.53 -18.67
C ALA A 373 4.09 0.21 -18.03
N VAL A 374 4.60 -0.71 -18.83
CA VAL A 374 4.98 -2.07 -18.44
C VAL A 374 6.50 -2.15 -18.35
N PHE A 375 6.98 -2.27 -17.12
CA PHE A 375 8.40 -2.39 -16.83
C PHE A 375 8.81 -3.87 -16.87
N THR A 376 9.82 -4.18 -17.67
CA THR A 376 10.50 -5.48 -17.66
C THR A 376 11.84 -5.32 -16.95
N PHE A 377 11.96 -5.89 -15.76
CA PHE A 377 13.19 -5.87 -14.97
C PHE A 377 14.15 -6.98 -15.41
N ASN A 378 15.41 -6.63 -15.66
CA ASN A 378 16.48 -7.54 -16.02
C ASN A 378 17.58 -7.43 -14.96
N PHE A 379 17.77 -8.50 -14.18
CA PHE A 379 18.71 -8.57 -13.06
C PHE A 379 20.11 -9.00 -13.47
#